data_AF-A0A349ZQM7-F1
#
_entry.id   AF-A0A349ZQM7-F1
#
_cell.length_a   1.000
_cell.length_b   1.000
_cell.length_c   1.000
_cell.angle_alpha   90.00
_cell.angle_beta   90.00
_cell.angle_gamma   90.00
#
_symmetry.space_group_name_H-M   'P 1'
#
loop_
_entity.id
_entity.type
_entity.pdbx_description
1 polymer ?
#
loop_
_entity_poly.entity_id
_entity_poly.type
_entity_poly.pdbx_seq_one_letter_code
_entity_poly.pdbx_strand_id
1 'polypeptide(L)'
;MNDNNKTRENRIILLLSLAAVIAACVPLFTKLCINGHDLEYHLLRIESLKEQILAGRPFLKVNMLFFGGAGYASSMFYPDLLLYIPAALRALGVSINTSYHVFAGLCILLCYLSAFYCGREITGSKAAGALCAILLTLCDYHIEDIYVRSAVGEYTAFIFIPFVICGIHDTLYREMKKPWLLGVGFGGLLLSHTGSFIMCLGLCIVIFLIKLKVFVKKPRIIAKLLLTALLTAGATSFYWLPMLEQLMCAGFAVSIPWMRPVDETRSFAQLFYSEFPSIGAGLITVYVLRVFVDKEENPLSGFSDILYVTGGVFMLGATGLFPWERLGRYMGFIQFPWRSFIIASSLFAFADGILIFCL
;
A
#
# COMPACT_ATOMS: atom_id res chain seq x y z
N MET A 1 -33.27 10.04 -13.76
CA MET A 1 -33.01 10.15 -12.30
C MET A 1 -33.23 11.60 -11.89
N ASN A 2 -34.13 11.86 -10.94
CA ASN A 2 -34.48 13.22 -10.52
C ASN A 2 -33.30 13.89 -9.79
N ASP A 3 -33.03 15.19 -9.98
CA ASP A 3 -31.86 15.88 -9.40
C ASP A 3 -31.81 15.79 -7.86
N ASN A 4 -32.99 15.73 -7.22
CA ASN A 4 -33.12 15.50 -5.78
C ASN A 4 -32.58 14.13 -5.33
N ASN A 5 -32.78 13.07 -6.13
CA ASN A 5 -32.29 11.73 -5.79
C ASN A 5 -30.76 11.66 -5.91
N LYS A 6 -30.19 12.27 -6.95
CA LYS A 6 -28.73 12.35 -7.13
C LYS A 6 -28.07 13.16 -6.02
N THR A 7 -28.73 14.22 -5.56
CA THR A 7 -28.27 15.04 -4.44
C THR A 7 -28.29 14.25 -3.13
N ARG A 8 -29.36 13.48 -2.88
CA ARG A 8 -29.47 12.60 -1.70
C ARG A 8 -28.38 11.51 -1.70
N GLU A 9 -28.16 10.84 -2.84
CA GLU A 9 -27.13 9.81 -2.99
C GLU A 9 -25.73 10.37 -2.68
N ASN A 10 -25.37 11.52 -3.27
CA ASN A 10 -24.09 12.16 -3.01
C ASN A 10 -23.91 12.51 -1.51
N ARG A 11 -24.98 12.93 -0.83
CA ARG A 11 -24.94 13.20 0.62
C ARG A 11 -24.70 11.92 1.42
N ILE A 12 -25.38 10.83 1.09
CA ILE A 12 -25.18 9.53 1.76
C ILE A 12 -23.73 9.06 1.57
N ILE A 13 -23.23 9.10 0.33
CA ILE A 13 -21.84 8.74 0.03
C ILE A 13 -20.87 9.57 0.86
N LEU A 14 -21.06 10.88 0.93
CA LEU A 14 -20.21 11.78 1.72
C LEU A 14 -20.27 11.46 3.21
N LEU A 15 -21.46 11.21 3.78
CA LEU A 15 -21.61 10.89 5.19
C LEU A 15 -20.93 9.55 5.54
N LEU A 16 -21.11 8.52 4.71
CA LEU A 16 -20.44 7.23 4.88
C LEU A 16 -18.92 7.36 4.74
N SER A 17 -18.46 8.16 3.79
CA SER A 17 -17.03 8.48 3.60
C SER A 17 -16.43 9.11 4.86
N LEU A 18 -17.10 10.12 5.40
CA LEU A 18 -16.65 10.82 6.61
C LEU A 18 -16.70 9.91 7.83
N ALA A 19 -17.77 9.13 7.98
CA ALA A 19 -17.89 8.17 9.07
C ALA A 19 -16.76 7.13 9.05
N ALA A 20 -16.39 6.60 7.88
CA ALA A 20 -15.30 5.65 7.74
C ALA A 20 -13.94 6.26 8.10
N VAL A 21 -13.61 7.44 7.57
CA VAL A 21 -12.33 8.11 7.89
C VAL A 21 -12.28 8.50 9.36
N ILE A 22 -13.38 9.01 9.93
CA ILE A 22 -13.44 9.34 11.36
C ILE A 22 -13.25 8.08 12.19
N ALA A 23 -13.97 6.99 11.88
CA ALA A 23 -13.85 5.71 12.59
C ALA A 23 -12.40 5.20 12.58
N ALA A 24 -11.75 5.24 11.41
CA ALA A 24 -10.35 4.86 11.27
C ALA A 24 -9.42 5.75 12.10
N CYS A 25 -9.72 7.04 12.28
CA CYS A 25 -8.94 8.00 13.06
C CYS A 25 -9.28 8.04 14.56
N VAL A 26 -10.37 7.43 15.03
CA VAL A 26 -10.78 7.49 16.45
C VAL A 26 -9.64 7.17 17.42
N PRO A 27 -8.82 6.12 17.20
CA PRO A 27 -7.73 5.80 18.12
C PRO A 27 -6.64 6.89 18.21
N LEU A 28 -6.50 7.77 17.21
CA LEU A 28 -5.52 8.87 17.21
C LEU A 28 -5.87 10.00 18.18
N PHE A 29 -7.11 10.09 18.67
CA PHE A 29 -7.52 11.14 19.61
C PHE A 29 -7.13 10.85 21.07
N THR A 30 -6.34 9.80 21.31
CA THR A 30 -5.75 9.54 22.63
C THR A 30 -4.63 10.54 22.95
N LYS A 31 -4.48 10.85 24.25
CA LYS A 31 -3.36 11.66 24.76
C LYS A 31 -2.05 10.87 24.82
N LEU A 32 -2.15 9.54 24.84
CA LEU A 32 -1.00 8.64 24.85
C LEU A 32 -0.42 8.52 23.43
N CYS A 33 0.85 8.14 23.31
CA CYS A 33 1.38 7.70 22.02
C CYS A 33 0.80 6.32 21.68
N ILE A 34 0.51 6.07 20.40
CA ILE A 34 0.28 4.72 19.90
C ILE A 34 1.52 3.88 20.23
N ASN A 35 1.37 2.72 20.87
CA ASN A 35 2.49 1.85 21.21
C ASN A 35 2.60 0.69 20.20
N GLY A 36 3.06 1.01 18.98
CA GLY A 36 3.27 0.01 17.94
C GLY A 36 4.69 -0.54 17.89
N HIS A 37 4.86 -1.72 17.29
CA HIS A 37 6.13 -2.44 17.21
C HIS A 37 7.32 -1.60 16.67
N ASP A 38 7.09 -0.79 15.62
CA ASP A 38 8.12 -0.01 14.93
C ASP A 38 8.12 1.49 15.35
N LEU A 39 7.29 1.88 16.32
CA LEU A 39 7.04 3.29 16.63
C LEU A 39 8.32 4.05 16.98
N GLU A 40 9.09 3.56 17.95
CA GLU A 40 10.27 4.27 18.48
C GLU A 40 11.28 4.60 17.37
N TYR A 41 11.50 3.64 16.48
CA TYR A 41 12.36 3.81 15.31
C TYR A 41 11.86 4.95 14.40
N HIS A 42 10.55 5.00 14.13
CA HIS A 42 9.97 6.05 13.30
C HIS A 42 9.93 7.43 13.98
N LEU A 43 9.69 7.51 15.29
CA LEU A 43 9.80 8.76 16.03
C LEU A 43 11.22 9.31 16.00
N LEU A 44 12.23 8.44 16.16
CA LEU A 44 13.63 8.83 16.09
C LEU A 44 14.02 9.34 14.68
N ARG A 45 13.46 8.74 13.62
CA ARG A 45 13.62 9.25 12.25
C ARG A 45 13.02 10.65 12.10
N ILE A 46 11.80 10.86 12.59
CA ILE A 46 11.13 12.17 12.53
C ILE A 46 11.94 13.23 13.28
N GLU A 47 12.40 12.93 14.49
CA GLU A 47 13.26 13.84 15.26
C GLU A 47 14.59 14.11 14.56
N SER A 48 15.20 13.10 13.94
CA SER A 48 16.45 13.31 13.22
C SER A 48 16.25 14.16 11.96
N LEU A 49 15.13 14.02 11.25
CA LEU A 49 14.80 14.86 10.10
C LEU A 49 14.49 16.30 10.54
N LYS A 50 13.86 16.49 11.71
CA LYS A 50 13.68 17.82 12.31
C LYS A 50 15.04 18.50 12.55
N GLU A 51 16.00 17.83 13.17
CA GLU A 51 17.34 18.39 13.39
C GLU A 51 18.04 18.75 12.07
N GLN A 52 17.88 17.92 11.04
CA GLN A 52 18.40 18.20 9.70
C GLN A 52 17.79 19.46 9.07
N ILE A 53 16.47 19.66 9.22
CA ILE A 53 15.77 20.86 8.76
C ILE A 53 16.31 22.11 9.48
N LEU A 54 16.40 22.06 10.81
CA LEU A 54 16.87 23.18 11.64
C LEU A 54 18.35 23.52 11.38
N ALA A 55 19.17 22.52 11.05
CA ALA A 55 20.57 22.70 10.68
C ALA A 55 20.77 23.20 9.23
N GLY A 56 19.69 23.46 8.47
CA GLY A 56 19.77 23.88 7.06
C GLY A 56 20.24 22.80 6.10
N ARG A 57 20.12 21.52 6.48
CA ARG A 57 20.57 20.35 5.70
C ARG A 57 19.47 19.29 5.60
N PRO A 58 18.28 19.63 5.07
CA PRO A 58 17.10 18.78 5.18
C PRO A 58 17.27 17.40 4.53
N PHE A 59 18.10 17.24 3.49
CA PHE A 59 18.22 16.00 2.72
C PHE A 59 19.42 15.12 3.09
N LEU A 60 19.91 15.21 4.33
CA LEU A 60 21.07 14.43 4.76
C LEU A 60 20.69 12.94 4.89
N LYS A 61 21.49 12.07 4.27
CA LYS A 61 21.23 10.62 4.25
C LYS A 61 21.69 9.89 5.53
N VAL A 62 22.34 10.60 6.45
CA VAL A 62 22.79 10.09 7.74
C VAL A 62 22.00 10.80 8.85
N ASN A 63 21.23 10.02 9.61
CA ASN A 63 20.41 10.48 10.71
C ASN A 63 21.28 10.63 11.97
N MET A 64 21.55 11.88 12.38
CA MET A 64 22.53 12.18 13.43
C MET A 64 22.13 11.69 14.83
N LEU A 65 20.83 11.60 15.14
CA LEU A 65 20.38 11.27 16.49
C LEU A 65 20.51 9.79 16.86
N PHE A 66 20.73 8.91 15.89
CA PHE A 66 20.83 7.47 16.14
C PHE A 66 22.07 7.13 16.96
N PHE A 67 21.96 6.08 17.77
CA PHE A 67 23.05 5.54 18.60
C PHE A 67 23.74 6.61 19.47
N GLY A 68 22.95 7.46 20.13
CA GLY A 68 23.49 8.48 21.04
C GLY A 68 24.28 9.59 20.34
N GLY A 69 24.01 9.84 19.06
CA GLY A 69 24.70 10.88 18.28
C GLY A 69 25.76 10.36 17.31
N ALA A 70 26.07 9.05 17.33
CA ALA A 70 27.04 8.46 16.40
C ALA A 70 26.55 8.46 14.95
N GLY A 71 25.23 8.54 14.76
CA GLY A 71 24.59 8.61 13.46
C GLY A 71 24.29 7.23 12.85
N TYR A 72 23.28 7.19 11.98
CA TYR A 72 22.91 5.98 11.24
C TYR A 72 22.32 6.33 9.88
N ALA A 73 22.69 5.60 8.83
CA ALA A 73 22.26 5.88 7.46
C ALA A 73 20.83 5.37 7.15
N SER A 74 19.87 5.57 8.07
CA SER A 74 18.49 5.08 7.87
C SER A 74 17.86 5.71 6.63
N SER A 75 18.03 7.02 6.45
CA SER A 75 17.55 7.81 5.30
C SER A 75 18.15 7.40 3.95
N MET A 76 19.19 6.56 3.95
CA MET A 76 19.77 5.98 2.73
C MET A 76 18.97 4.77 2.24
N PHE A 77 18.48 3.94 3.16
CA PHE A 77 17.80 2.67 2.84
C PHE A 77 16.28 2.75 3.01
N TYR A 78 15.78 3.72 3.76
CA TYR A 78 14.36 3.94 3.97
C TYR A 78 13.92 5.29 3.37
N PRO A 79 12.83 5.32 2.58
CA PRO A 79 12.32 6.57 2.05
C PRO A 79 11.84 7.53 3.17
N ASP A 80 12.17 8.81 3.04
CA ASP A 80 11.77 9.86 3.98
C ASP A 80 10.74 10.85 3.41
N LEU A 81 10.40 10.76 2.12
CA LEU A 81 9.67 11.84 1.44
C LEU A 81 8.40 12.26 2.20
N LEU A 82 7.60 11.29 2.64
CA LEU A 82 6.39 11.56 3.42
C LEU A 82 6.69 11.88 4.89
N LEU A 83 7.80 11.40 5.46
CA LEU A 83 8.21 11.72 6.83
C LEU A 83 8.67 13.17 7.02
N TYR A 84 8.98 13.89 5.93
CA TYR A 84 9.19 15.34 6.03
C TYR A 84 7.94 16.10 6.50
N ILE A 85 6.74 15.55 6.33
CA ILE A 85 5.50 16.17 6.81
C ILE A 85 5.51 16.28 8.36
N PRO A 86 5.60 15.18 9.12
CA PRO A 86 5.70 15.27 10.58
C PRO A 86 6.99 15.95 11.04
N ALA A 87 8.12 15.80 10.32
CA ALA A 87 9.36 16.47 10.67
C ALA A 87 9.27 18.01 10.53
N ALA A 88 8.56 18.51 9.53
CA ALA A 88 8.29 19.94 9.39
C ALA A 88 7.42 20.47 10.53
N LEU A 89 6.36 19.75 10.91
CA LEU A 89 5.56 20.09 12.10
C LEU A 89 6.42 20.14 13.37
N ARG A 90 7.36 19.20 13.52
CA ARG A 90 8.33 19.24 14.61
C ARG A 90 9.23 20.46 14.57
N ALA A 91 9.72 20.85 13.39
CA ALA A 91 10.57 22.03 13.23
C ALA A 91 9.81 23.33 13.55
N LEU A 92 8.49 23.33 13.38
CA LEU A 92 7.58 24.41 13.77
C LEU A 92 7.19 24.40 15.26
N GLY A 93 7.71 23.47 16.06
CA GLY A 93 7.49 23.41 17.51
C GLY A 93 6.29 22.57 17.96
N VAL A 94 5.58 21.87 17.06
CA VAL A 94 4.50 20.93 17.42
C VAL A 94 5.09 19.71 18.12
N SER A 95 4.43 19.18 19.15
CA SER A 95 4.92 18.00 19.91
C SER A 95 5.09 16.76 19.02
N ILE A 96 5.99 15.85 19.39
CA ILE A 96 6.22 14.60 18.64
C ILE A 96 4.99 13.72 18.53
N ASN A 97 4.23 13.60 19.60
CA ASN A 97 2.99 12.83 19.59
C ASN A 97 1.97 13.43 18.61
N THR A 98 1.75 14.75 18.70
CA THR A 98 0.81 15.46 17.81
C THR A 98 1.24 15.39 16.36
N SER A 99 2.52 15.60 16.05
CA SER A 99 3.04 15.51 14.68
C SER A 99 2.83 14.11 14.09
N TYR A 100 3.08 13.05 14.88
CA TYR A 100 2.88 11.68 14.45
C TYR A 100 1.39 11.36 14.21
N HIS A 101 0.50 11.73 15.14
CA HIS A 101 -0.95 11.49 14.99
C HIS A 101 -1.56 12.25 13.81
N VAL A 102 -1.18 13.52 13.61
CA VAL A 102 -1.62 14.30 12.44
C VAL A 102 -1.15 13.65 11.15
N PHE A 103 0.08 13.16 11.12
CA PHE A 103 0.60 12.46 9.94
C PHE A 103 -0.11 11.12 9.68
N ALA A 104 -0.33 10.30 10.70
CA ALA A 104 -1.09 9.05 10.57
C ALA A 104 -2.52 9.31 10.06
N GLY A 105 -3.21 10.32 10.63
CA GLY A 105 -4.55 10.72 10.17
C GLY A 105 -4.54 11.24 8.72
N LEU A 106 -3.51 11.97 8.32
CA LEU A 106 -3.32 12.38 6.92
C LEU A 106 -3.14 11.17 6.00
N CYS A 107 -2.35 10.16 6.41
CA CYS A 107 -2.16 8.94 5.64
C CYS A 107 -3.46 8.14 5.47
N ILE A 108 -4.27 8.02 6.53
CA ILE A 108 -5.61 7.41 6.48
C ILE A 108 -6.49 8.14 5.46
N LEU A 109 -6.54 9.49 5.53
CA LEU A 109 -7.31 10.29 4.59
C LEU A 109 -6.81 10.12 3.14
N LEU A 110 -5.50 10.13 2.92
CA LEU A 110 -4.92 9.96 1.59
C LEU A 110 -5.13 8.55 1.03
N CYS A 111 -5.09 7.51 1.88
CA CYS A 111 -5.48 6.15 1.52
C CYS A 111 -6.94 6.13 1.05
N TYR A 112 -7.85 6.71 1.83
CA TYR A 112 -9.25 6.83 1.44
C TYR A 112 -9.44 7.54 0.10
N LEU A 113 -8.83 8.72 -0.07
CA LEU A 113 -8.99 9.54 -1.28
C LEU A 113 -8.42 8.86 -2.53
N SER A 114 -7.25 8.23 -2.41
CA SER A 114 -6.63 7.48 -3.51
C SER A 114 -7.48 6.27 -3.92
N ALA A 115 -7.99 5.52 -2.93
CA ALA A 115 -8.89 4.40 -3.15
C ALA A 115 -10.22 4.83 -3.79
N PHE A 116 -10.80 5.93 -3.31
CA PHE A 116 -12.03 6.49 -3.85
C PHE A 116 -11.86 6.90 -5.31
N TYR A 117 -10.77 7.63 -5.60
CA TYR A 117 -10.44 8.05 -6.95
C TYR A 117 -10.28 6.86 -7.89
N CYS A 118 -9.47 5.87 -7.50
CA CYS A 118 -9.16 4.70 -8.32
C CYS A 118 -10.38 3.79 -8.51
N GLY A 119 -11.16 3.54 -7.45
CA GLY A 119 -12.37 2.72 -7.53
C GLY A 119 -13.42 3.37 -8.43
N ARG A 120 -13.61 4.69 -8.33
CA ARG A 120 -14.47 5.45 -9.25
C ARG A 120 -13.94 5.45 -10.69
N GLU A 121 -12.63 5.54 -10.87
CA GLU A 121 -12.01 5.53 -12.20
C GLU A 121 -12.20 4.19 -12.91
N ILE A 122 -12.15 3.08 -12.17
CA ILE A 122 -12.40 1.72 -12.69
C ILE A 122 -13.89 1.55 -13.03
N THR A 123 -14.78 1.84 -12.08
CA THR A 123 -16.21 1.50 -12.16
C THR A 123 -17.08 2.56 -12.85
N GLY A 124 -16.61 3.81 -12.92
CA GLY A 124 -17.42 4.97 -13.32
C GLY A 124 -18.40 5.46 -12.25
N SER A 125 -18.52 4.76 -11.11
CA SER A 125 -19.50 5.05 -10.06
C SER A 125 -18.87 5.66 -8.82
N LYS A 126 -19.49 6.72 -8.28
CA LYS A 126 -19.06 7.33 -7.01
C LYS A 126 -19.34 6.39 -5.82
N ALA A 127 -20.47 5.68 -5.85
CA ALA A 127 -20.85 4.75 -4.79
C ALA A 127 -19.84 3.60 -4.70
N ALA A 128 -19.51 2.98 -5.84
CA ALA A 128 -18.52 1.91 -5.90
C ALA A 128 -17.12 2.40 -5.50
N GLY A 129 -16.72 3.61 -5.94
CA GLY A 129 -15.48 4.24 -5.50
C GLY A 129 -15.43 4.43 -3.97
N ALA A 130 -16.50 4.92 -3.36
CA ALA A 130 -16.60 5.05 -1.91
C ALA A 130 -16.55 3.68 -1.21
N LEU A 131 -17.20 2.67 -1.77
CA LEU A 131 -17.16 1.33 -1.22
C LEU A 131 -15.74 0.73 -1.21
N CYS A 132 -15.00 0.80 -2.34
CA CYS A 132 -13.60 0.39 -2.38
C CYS A 132 -12.75 1.12 -1.33
N ALA A 133 -12.99 2.43 -1.16
CA ALA A 133 -12.26 3.26 -0.22
C ALA A 133 -12.56 2.92 1.24
N ILE A 134 -13.84 2.76 1.60
CA ILE A 134 -14.28 2.38 2.94
C ILE A 134 -13.69 1.01 3.30
N LEU A 135 -13.83 0.03 2.41
CA LEU A 135 -13.31 -1.33 2.63
C LEU A 135 -11.78 -1.34 2.80
N LEU A 136 -11.05 -0.57 2.01
CA LEU A 136 -9.59 -0.50 2.14
C LEU A 136 -9.15 0.23 3.41
N THR A 137 -9.77 1.36 3.73
CA THR A 137 -9.40 2.16 4.89
C THR A 137 -9.73 1.46 6.21
N LEU A 138 -10.78 0.64 6.24
CA LEU A 138 -11.24 -0.07 7.44
C LEU A 138 -10.86 -1.56 7.48
N CYS A 139 -10.10 -2.07 6.51
CA CYS A 139 -9.69 -3.47 6.56
C CYS A 139 -8.77 -3.74 7.75
N ASP A 140 -8.89 -4.95 8.31
CA ASP A 140 -8.19 -5.35 9.53
C ASP A 140 -6.69 -5.07 9.43
N TYR A 141 -6.07 -5.48 8.32
CA TYR A 141 -4.63 -5.30 8.13
C TYR A 141 -4.19 -3.82 8.05
N HIS A 142 -4.99 -2.92 7.47
CA HIS A 142 -4.64 -1.48 7.44
C HIS A 142 -4.70 -0.88 8.85
N ILE A 143 -5.71 -1.26 9.63
CA ILE A 143 -5.86 -0.82 11.03
C ILE A 143 -4.73 -1.40 11.90
N GLU A 144 -4.41 -2.69 11.75
CA GLU A 144 -3.28 -3.34 12.44
C GLU A 144 -1.94 -2.68 12.09
N ASP A 145 -1.71 -2.37 10.82
CA ASP A 145 -0.44 -1.78 10.36
C ASP A 145 -0.18 -0.40 10.99
N ILE A 146 -1.24 0.39 11.20
CA ILE A 146 -1.15 1.70 11.86
C ILE A 146 -1.01 1.55 13.38
N TYR A 147 -1.92 0.78 14.00
CA TYR A 147 -2.11 0.83 15.46
C TYR A 147 -1.40 -0.26 16.26
N VAL A 148 -1.11 -1.41 15.65
CA VAL A 148 -0.36 -2.51 16.29
C VAL A 148 1.10 -2.46 15.87
N ARG A 149 1.37 -2.23 14.59
CA ARG A 149 2.74 -2.20 14.07
C ARG A 149 3.36 -0.82 14.08
N SER A 150 2.57 0.23 13.81
CA SER A 150 3.09 1.57 13.51
C SER A 150 4.14 1.55 12.39
N ALA A 151 3.95 0.69 11.39
CA ALA A 151 4.89 0.45 10.29
C ALA A 151 4.76 1.57 9.24
N VAL A 152 5.42 2.70 9.46
CA VAL A 152 5.19 3.94 8.68
C VAL A 152 5.40 3.79 7.19
N GLY A 153 6.40 3.02 6.78
CA GLY A 153 6.60 2.74 5.35
C GLY A 153 5.39 2.01 4.75
N GLU A 154 4.89 1.00 5.45
CA GLU A 154 3.84 0.11 4.94
C GLU A 154 2.47 0.81 4.89
N TYR A 155 2.04 1.49 5.96
CA TYR A 155 0.77 2.23 5.92
C TYR A 155 0.80 3.42 4.94
N THR A 156 1.97 4.02 4.66
CA THR A 156 2.06 5.04 3.60
C THR A 156 1.96 4.43 2.20
N ALA A 157 2.40 3.18 2.01
CA ALA A 157 2.26 2.47 0.74
C ALA A 157 0.78 2.22 0.37
N PHE A 158 -0.14 2.10 1.34
CA PHE A 158 -1.58 1.99 1.08
C PHE A 158 -2.17 3.19 0.31
N ILE A 159 -1.52 4.35 0.32
CA ILE A 159 -1.90 5.52 -0.50
C ILE A 159 -1.68 5.23 -1.99
N PHE A 160 -0.68 4.42 -2.33
CA PHE A 160 -0.20 4.26 -3.70
C PHE A 160 -0.64 2.95 -4.36
N ILE A 161 -0.96 1.91 -3.58
CA ILE A 161 -1.47 0.64 -4.11
C ILE A 161 -2.77 0.79 -4.93
N PRO A 162 -3.75 1.63 -4.53
CA PRO A 162 -4.92 1.90 -5.37
C PRO A 162 -4.59 2.34 -6.80
N PHE A 163 -3.55 3.16 -6.96
CA PHE A 163 -3.11 3.62 -8.28
C PHE A 163 -2.49 2.48 -9.10
N VAL A 164 -1.81 1.53 -8.45
CA VAL A 164 -1.33 0.31 -9.14
C VAL A 164 -2.51 -0.53 -9.62
N ILE A 165 -3.51 -0.77 -8.78
CA ILE A 165 -4.72 -1.53 -9.15
C ILE A 165 -5.46 -0.85 -10.31
N CYS A 166 -5.65 0.47 -10.23
CA CYS A 166 -6.27 1.26 -11.30
C CYS A 166 -5.44 1.27 -12.58
N GLY A 167 -4.11 1.33 -12.46
CA GLY A 167 -3.19 1.27 -13.58
C GLY A 167 -3.20 -0.09 -14.28
N ILE A 168 -3.29 -1.18 -13.52
CA ILE A 168 -3.49 -2.53 -14.07
C ILE A 168 -4.78 -2.59 -14.89
N HIS A 169 -5.89 -2.07 -14.35
CA HIS A 169 -7.15 -2.00 -15.09
C HIS A 169 -7.02 -1.17 -16.38
N ASP A 170 -6.40 0.01 -16.32
CA ASP A 170 -6.17 0.87 -17.47
C ASP A 170 -5.27 0.19 -18.53
N THR A 171 -4.28 -0.59 -18.11
CA THR A 171 -3.43 -1.40 -18.99
C THR A 171 -4.22 -2.51 -19.69
N LEU A 172 -5.02 -3.26 -18.94
CA LEU A 172 -5.74 -4.42 -19.48
C LEU A 172 -6.92 -4.05 -20.38
N TYR A 173 -7.66 -3.00 -20.02
CA TYR A 173 -8.95 -2.69 -20.65
C TYR A 173 -8.97 -1.37 -21.42
N ARG A 174 -7.99 -0.48 -21.24
CA ARG A 174 -7.97 0.87 -21.85
C ARG A 174 -6.67 1.20 -22.59
N GLU A 175 -5.83 0.19 -22.83
CA GLU A 175 -4.56 0.31 -23.57
C GLU A 175 -3.62 1.39 -23.03
N MET A 176 -3.55 1.52 -21.71
CA MET A 176 -2.76 2.54 -21.02
C MET A 176 -3.12 3.97 -21.49
N LYS A 177 -4.38 4.35 -21.34
CA LYS A 177 -4.85 5.72 -21.60
C LYS A 177 -4.33 6.69 -20.54
N LYS A 178 -4.10 6.21 -19.31
CA LYS A 178 -3.64 6.95 -18.14
C LYS A 178 -2.36 6.31 -17.57
N PRO A 179 -1.23 6.32 -18.30
CA PRO A 179 0.02 5.69 -17.85
C PRO A 179 0.55 6.24 -16.52
N TRP A 180 0.21 7.50 -16.22
CA TRP A 180 0.57 8.14 -14.95
C TRP A 180 0.03 7.41 -13.72
N LEU A 181 -1.03 6.60 -13.82
CA LEU A 181 -1.54 5.78 -12.71
C LEU A 181 -0.46 4.82 -12.20
N LEU A 182 0.18 4.07 -13.11
CA LEU A 182 1.29 3.20 -12.75
C LEU A 182 2.52 3.99 -12.32
N GLY A 183 2.78 5.15 -12.93
CA GLY A 183 3.91 6.00 -12.54
C GLY A 183 3.79 6.55 -11.12
N VAL A 184 2.61 7.08 -10.75
CA VAL A 184 2.31 7.54 -9.38
C VAL A 184 2.28 6.37 -8.41
N GLY A 185 1.67 5.24 -8.79
CA GLY A 185 1.63 4.04 -7.96
C GLY A 185 3.02 3.51 -7.63
N PHE A 186 3.83 3.18 -8.64
CA PHE A 186 5.18 2.64 -8.42
C PHE A 186 6.16 3.68 -7.89
N GLY A 187 6.07 4.93 -8.32
CA GLY A 187 6.91 6.01 -7.80
C GLY A 187 6.65 6.26 -6.32
N GLY A 188 5.37 6.33 -5.93
CA GLY A 188 4.96 6.48 -4.54
C GLY A 188 5.32 5.27 -3.68
N LEU A 189 5.11 4.04 -4.18
CA LEU A 189 5.54 2.82 -3.49
C LEU A 189 7.05 2.80 -3.24
N LEU A 190 7.86 3.11 -4.25
CA LEU A 190 9.31 3.16 -4.11
C LEU A 190 9.76 4.22 -3.09
N LEU A 191 9.03 5.33 -3.01
CA LEU A 191 9.26 6.43 -2.07
C LEU A 191 8.51 6.27 -0.73
N SER A 192 7.92 5.11 -0.46
CA SER A 192 7.22 4.80 0.79
C SER A 192 7.73 3.50 1.41
N HIS A 193 7.65 2.39 0.66
CA HIS A 193 8.03 1.06 1.12
C HIS A 193 8.51 0.17 -0.04
N THR A 194 9.81 -0.10 -0.07
CA THR A 194 10.47 -0.96 -1.07
C THR A 194 9.92 -2.38 -1.07
N GLY A 195 9.50 -2.91 0.07
CA GLY A 195 8.85 -4.23 0.16
C GLY A 195 7.55 -4.28 -0.64
N SER A 196 6.66 -3.31 -0.44
CA SER A 196 5.38 -3.22 -1.16
C SER A 196 5.60 -2.94 -2.65
N PHE A 197 6.63 -2.16 -3.00
CA PHE A 197 7.05 -1.96 -4.40
C PHE A 197 7.38 -3.30 -5.08
N ILE A 198 8.20 -4.15 -4.47
CA ILE A 198 8.59 -5.45 -5.04
C ILE A 198 7.36 -6.37 -5.15
N MET A 199 6.50 -6.40 -4.14
CA MET A 199 5.28 -7.22 -4.17
C MET A 199 4.31 -6.77 -5.28
N CYS A 200 4.09 -5.46 -5.45
CA CYS A 200 3.30 -4.93 -6.57
C CYS A 200 3.94 -5.19 -7.93
N LEU A 201 5.27 -5.20 -8.03
CA LEU A 201 5.96 -5.58 -9.26
C LEU A 201 5.71 -7.05 -9.59
N GLY A 202 5.79 -7.93 -8.58
CA GLY A 202 5.42 -9.34 -8.68
C GLY A 202 3.98 -9.55 -9.14
N LEU A 203 3.02 -8.80 -8.56
CA LEU A 203 1.62 -8.79 -8.99
C LEU A 203 1.49 -8.45 -10.49
N CYS A 204 2.14 -7.38 -10.94
CA CYS A 204 2.11 -6.97 -12.36
C CYS A 204 2.70 -8.04 -13.28
N ILE A 205 3.79 -8.71 -12.87
CA ILE A 205 4.38 -9.82 -13.63
C ILE A 205 3.39 -11.00 -13.73
N VAL A 206 2.78 -11.40 -12.63
CA VAL A 206 1.78 -12.49 -12.62
C VAL A 206 0.61 -12.16 -13.55
N ILE A 207 0.08 -10.94 -13.50
CA ILE A 207 -1.00 -10.50 -14.38
C ILE A 207 -0.56 -10.44 -15.84
N PHE A 208 0.67 -9.97 -16.12
CA PHE A 208 1.25 -9.97 -17.46
C PHE A 208 1.30 -11.38 -18.05
N LEU A 209 1.75 -12.37 -17.26
CA LEU A 209 1.81 -13.76 -17.67
C LEU A 209 0.42 -14.36 -17.91
N ILE A 210 -0.55 -14.13 -17.01
CA ILE A 210 -1.93 -14.59 -17.16
C ILE A 210 -2.59 -14.00 -18.43
N LYS A 211 -2.29 -12.74 -18.75
CA LYS A 211 -2.86 -12.01 -19.87
C LYS A 211 -1.91 -11.87 -21.06
N LEU A 212 -0.93 -12.79 -21.21
CA LEU A 212 0.12 -12.70 -22.24
C LEU A 212 -0.42 -12.47 -23.66
N LYS A 213 -1.52 -13.15 -24.02
CA LYS A 213 -2.18 -12.98 -25.33
C LYS A 213 -2.63 -11.54 -25.61
N VAL A 214 -3.00 -10.77 -24.58
CA VAL A 214 -3.38 -9.35 -24.71
C VAL A 214 -2.16 -8.52 -25.08
N PHE A 215 -1.04 -8.72 -24.37
CA PHE A 215 0.20 -7.96 -24.57
C PHE A 215 0.88 -8.26 -25.91
N VAL A 216 0.90 -9.53 -26.34
CA VAL A 216 1.44 -9.93 -27.64
C VAL A 216 0.68 -9.29 -28.80
N LYS A 217 -0.65 -9.20 -28.69
CA LYS A 217 -1.49 -8.57 -29.73
C LYS A 217 -1.40 -7.04 -29.74
N LYS A 218 -0.91 -6.41 -28.66
CA LYS A 218 -0.91 -4.96 -28.47
C LYS A 218 0.46 -4.44 -28.03
N PRO A 219 1.49 -4.49 -28.91
CA PRO A 219 2.87 -4.11 -28.55
C PRO A 219 3.01 -2.64 -28.10
N ARG A 220 2.10 -1.75 -28.51
CA ARG A 220 2.05 -0.35 -28.04
C ARG A 220 1.89 -0.26 -26.52
N ILE A 221 1.19 -1.21 -25.89
CA ILE A 221 1.05 -1.25 -24.41
C ILE A 221 2.43 -1.49 -23.77
N ILE A 222 3.23 -2.39 -24.33
CA ILE A 222 4.58 -2.69 -23.82
C ILE A 222 5.47 -1.46 -23.92
N ALA A 223 5.45 -0.75 -25.05
CA ALA A 223 6.22 0.49 -25.22
C ALA A 223 5.82 1.55 -24.16
N LYS A 224 4.52 1.72 -23.91
CA LYS A 224 4.02 2.64 -22.86
C LYS A 224 4.41 2.20 -21.45
N LEU A 225 4.38 0.90 -21.14
CA LEU A 225 4.85 0.35 -19.87
C LEU A 225 6.33 0.65 -19.66
N LEU A 226 7.17 0.37 -20.67
CA LEU A 226 8.61 0.63 -20.61
C LEU A 226 8.91 2.12 -20.43
N LEU A 227 8.21 2.99 -21.17
CA LEU A 227 8.36 4.44 -21.01
C LEU A 227 7.93 4.91 -19.62
N THR A 228 6.80 4.39 -19.10
CA THR A 228 6.32 4.72 -17.76
C THR A 228 7.32 4.27 -16.70
N ALA A 229 7.86 3.05 -16.83
CA ALA A 229 8.89 2.52 -15.94
C ALA A 229 10.16 3.38 -15.98
N LEU A 230 10.63 3.76 -17.17
CA LEU A 230 11.81 4.61 -17.34
C LEU A 230 11.62 5.99 -16.71
N LEU A 231 10.49 6.64 -16.96
CA LEU A 231 10.18 7.95 -16.38
C LEU A 231 10.05 7.89 -14.86
N THR A 232 9.42 6.83 -14.34
CA THR A 232 9.26 6.63 -12.89
C THR A 232 10.60 6.34 -12.22
N ALA A 233 11.42 5.48 -12.82
CA ALA A 233 12.78 5.19 -12.33
C ALA A 233 13.65 6.45 -12.36
N GLY A 234 13.58 7.25 -13.43
CA GLY A 234 14.27 8.53 -13.54
C GLY A 234 13.82 9.53 -12.46
N ALA A 235 12.52 9.70 -12.27
CA ALA A 235 11.95 10.63 -11.29
C ALA A 235 12.26 10.26 -9.83
N THR A 236 12.49 8.98 -9.54
CA THR A 236 12.80 8.47 -8.19
C THR A 236 14.28 8.16 -7.98
N SER A 237 15.13 8.46 -8.96
CA SER A 237 16.56 8.14 -8.97
C SER A 237 17.34 8.74 -7.80
N PHE A 238 16.92 9.90 -7.29
CA PHE A 238 17.50 10.54 -6.10
C PHE A 238 17.41 9.68 -4.83
N TYR A 239 16.52 8.69 -4.79
CA TYR A 239 16.40 7.74 -3.69
C TYR A 239 17.16 6.45 -3.96
N TRP A 240 16.88 5.78 -5.09
CA TRP A 240 17.41 4.43 -5.30
C TRP A 240 18.84 4.39 -5.85
N LEU A 241 19.33 5.43 -6.55
CA LEU A 241 20.74 5.44 -7.01
C LEU A 241 21.74 5.47 -5.85
N PRO A 242 21.61 6.37 -4.84
CA PRO A 242 22.51 6.34 -3.68
C PRO A 242 22.41 5.03 -2.91
N MET A 243 21.20 4.48 -2.74
CA MET A 243 21.01 3.17 -2.10
C MET A 243 21.76 2.06 -2.86
N LEU A 244 21.65 2.03 -4.19
CA LEU A 244 22.31 1.04 -5.04
C LEU A 244 23.84 1.18 -4.98
N GLU A 245 24.35 2.42 -5.05
CA GLU A 245 25.79 2.71 -4.88
C GLU A 245 26.31 2.12 -3.56
N GLN A 246 25.61 2.34 -2.45
CA GLN A 246 26.02 1.78 -1.17
C GLN A 246 26.01 0.24 -1.20
N LEU A 247 24.92 -0.38 -1.67
CA LEU A 247 24.80 -1.84 -1.76
C LEU A 247 25.87 -2.49 -2.64
N MET A 248 26.42 -1.77 -3.62
CA MET A 248 27.52 -2.25 -4.48
C MET A 248 28.89 -2.14 -3.81
N CYS A 249 29.07 -1.21 -2.87
CA CYS A 249 30.35 -0.90 -2.24
C CYS A 249 30.59 -1.62 -0.92
N ALA A 250 29.53 -1.97 -0.18
CA ALA A 250 29.65 -2.57 1.15
C ALA A 250 28.57 -3.61 1.44
N GLY A 251 28.88 -4.56 2.32
CA GLY A 251 27.90 -5.47 2.89
C GLY A 251 27.09 -4.77 3.99
N PHE A 252 25.76 -4.83 3.88
CA PHE A 252 24.84 -4.28 4.87
C PHE A 252 24.01 -5.38 5.51
N ALA A 253 23.58 -5.18 6.76
CA ALA A 253 22.69 -6.10 7.46
C ALA A 253 21.38 -6.35 6.71
N VAL A 254 20.89 -5.37 5.93
CA VAL A 254 19.70 -5.54 5.07
C VAL A 254 19.89 -6.61 3.99
N SER A 255 21.13 -6.87 3.57
CA SER A 255 21.49 -7.87 2.56
C SER A 255 21.67 -9.28 3.15
N ILE A 256 21.71 -9.41 4.47
CA ILE A 256 21.91 -10.67 5.18
C ILE A 256 20.61 -11.03 5.89
N PRO A 257 19.85 -12.03 5.39
CA PRO A 257 18.64 -12.48 6.07
C PRO A 257 19.00 -13.00 7.46
N TRP A 258 18.56 -12.29 8.50
CA TRP A 258 18.74 -12.71 9.90
C TRP A 258 17.65 -13.71 10.35
N MET A 259 16.66 -13.96 9.50
CA MET A 259 15.51 -14.82 9.75
C MET A 259 15.04 -15.46 8.44
N ARG A 260 14.52 -16.70 8.52
CA ARG A 260 13.98 -17.38 7.34
C ARG A 260 12.47 -17.15 7.26
N PRO A 261 11.92 -16.81 6.08
CA PRO A 261 10.49 -16.56 5.94
C PRO A 261 9.60 -17.74 6.40
N VAL A 262 10.06 -18.98 6.23
CA VAL A 262 9.28 -20.18 6.61
C VAL A 262 8.98 -20.22 8.12
N ASP A 263 9.88 -19.70 8.95
CA ASP A 263 9.76 -19.73 10.41
C ASP A 263 8.72 -18.71 10.91
N GLU A 264 8.40 -17.72 10.09
CA GLU A 264 7.43 -16.65 10.35
C GLU A 264 6.11 -16.85 9.57
N THR A 265 5.84 -18.07 9.10
CA THR A 265 4.57 -18.35 8.42
C THR A 265 3.41 -18.46 9.40
N ARG A 266 2.19 -18.22 8.90
CA ARG A 266 0.95 -18.41 9.67
C ARG A 266 0.23 -19.69 9.26
N SER A 267 -0.50 -20.28 10.20
CA SER A 267 -1.45 -21.32 9.86
C SER A 267 -2.65 -20.72 9.10
N PHE A 268 -3.31 -21.53 8.28
CA PHE A 268 -4.44 -21.05 7.48
C PHE A 268 -5.61 -20.55 8.35
N ALA A 269 -5.86 -21.16 9.51
CA ALA A 269 -6.93 -20.74 10.42
C ALA A 269 -6.64 -19.35 11.04
N GLN A 270 -5.37 -19.08 11.35
CA GLN A 270 -4.93 -17.80 11.93
C GLN A 270 -5.14 -16.60 11.01
N LEU A 271 -5.34 -16.81 9.71
CA LEU A 271 -5.68 -15.75 8.76
C LEU A 271 -7.00 -15.04 9.10
N PHE A 272 -7.88 -15.70 9.85
CA PHE A 272 -9.25 -15.24 10.11
C PHE A 272 -9.53 -14.93 11.57
N TYR A 273 -8.58 -15.18 12.48
CA TYR A 273 -8.74 -14.82 13.88
C TYR A 273 -8.49 -13.32 14.09
N SER A 274 -9.07 -12.76 15.15
CA SER A 274 -8.81 -11.39 15.59
C SER A 274 -7.49 -11.29 16.35
N GLU A 275 -6.41 -11.79 15.76
CA GLU A 275 -5.05 -11.77 16.31
C GLU A 275 -4.05 -11.32 15.24
N PHE A 276 -3.18 -10.39 15.61
CA PHE A 276 -2.13 -9.91 14.70
C PHE A 276 -1.14 -11.03 14.35
N PRO A 277 -0.73 -11.16 13.07
CA PRO A 277 -1.24 -10.51 11.87
C PRO A 277 -2.38 -11.32 11.24
N SER A 278 -3.46 -10.63 10.87
CA SER A 278 -4.65 -11.23 10.27
C SER A 278 -5.13 -10.44 9.05
N ILE A 279 -5.82 -11.12 8.13
CA ILE A 279 -6.52 -10.47 7.00
C ILE A 279 -8.02 -10.36 7.25
N GLY A 280 -8.54 -11.11 8.23
CA GLY A 280 -9.96 -11.17 8.54
C GLY A 280 -10.78 -11.94 7.51
N ALA A 281 -12.00 -12.33 7.92
CA ALA A 281 -12.93 -13.02 7.02
C ALA A 281 -13.75 -12.05 6.14
N GLY A 282 -13.91 -10.80 6.59
CA GLY A 282 -14.83 -9.83 5.98
C GLY A 282 -14.63 -9.68 4.47
N LEU A 283 -13.40 -9.33 4.05
CA LEU A 283 -13.05 -9.10 2.65
C LEU A 283 -13.12 -10.35 1.75
N ILE A 284 -13.13 -11.55 2.34
CA ILE A 284 -13.13 -12.80 1.58
C ILE A 284 -14.56 -13.33 1.41
N THR A 285 -15.41 -13.12 2.42
CA THR A 285 -16.80 -13.59 2.41
C THR A 285 -17.67 -12.92 1.34
N VAL A 286 -17.32 -11.69 0.92
CA VAL A 286 -18.04 -10.97 -0.15
C VAL A 286 -17.99 -11.72 -1.48
N TYR A 287 -16.96 -12.54 -1.72
CA TYR A 287 -16.85 -13.31 -2.97
C TYR A 287 -18.00 -14.31 -3.17
N VAL A 288 -18.69 -14.73 -2.10
CA VAL A 288 -19.89 -15.58 -2.20
C VAL A 288 -20.95 -14.92 -3.09
N LEU A 289 -21.03 -13.59 -3.11
CA LEU A 289 -21.98 -12.86 -3.95
C LEU A 289 -21.70 -13.00 -5.45
N ARG A 290 -20.51 -13.50 -5.84
CA ARG A 290 -20.12 -13.71 -7.25
C ARG A 290 -21.08 -14.59 -8.02
N VAL A 291 -21.76 -15.52 -7.34
CA VAL A 291 -22.75 -16.44 -7.93
C VAL A 291 -23.99 -15.73 -8.50
N PHE A 292 -24.28 -14.51 -8.03
CA PHE A 292 -25.43 -13.72 -8.46
C PHE A 292 -25.11 -12.72 -9.58
N VAL A 293 -23.85 -12.64 -10.03
CA VAL A 293 -23.42 -11.67 -11.05
C VAL A 293 -23.21 -12.37 -12.39
N ASP A 294 -24.01 -11.99 -13.40
CA ASP A 294 -23.77 -12.44 -14.76
C ASP A 294 -22.55 -11.72 -15.36
N LYS A 295 -21.62 -12.49 -15.91
CA LYS A 295 -20.37 -11.99 -16.49
C LYS A 295 -20.58 -11.31 -17.84
N GLU A 296 -21.57 -11.74 -18.61
CA GLU A 296 -21.90 -11.14 -19.91
C GLU A 296 -22.50 -9.75 -19.73
N GLU A 297 -23.36 -9.59 -18.72
CA GLU A 297 -23.97 -8.30 -18.37
C GLU A 297 -22.96 -7.37 -17.68
N ASN A 298 -22.06 -7.92 -16.86
CA ASN A 298 -21.10 -7.16 -16.06
C ASN A 298 -19.64 -7.56 -16.35
N PRO A 299 -19.01 -7.03 -17.42
CA PRO A 299 -17.62 -7.35 -17.75
C PRO A 299 -16.59 -7.00 -16.66
N LEU A 300 -16.92 -6.03 -15.78
CA LEU A 300 -16.09 -5.64 -14.64
C LEU A 300 -15.95 -6.77 -13.59
N SER A 301 -16.93 -7.69 -13.52
CA SER A 301 -16.83 -8.87 -12.65
C SER A 301 -15.60 -9.72 -13.00
N GLY A 302 -15.22 -9.79 -14.29
CA GLY A 302 -14.02 -10.50 -14.72
C GLY A 302 -12.72 -9.83 -14.27
N PHE A 303 -12.72 -8.53 -13.99
CA PHE A 303 -11.59 -7.85 -13.35
C PHE A 303 -11.58 -8.10 -11.84
N SER A 304 -12.74 -8.06 -11.18
CA SER A 304 -12.88 -8.47 -9.78
C SER A 304 -12.37 -9.89 -9.54
N ASP A 305 -12.70 -10.85 -10.43
CA ASP A 305 -12.19 -12.23 -10.38
C ASP A 305 -10.64 -12.29 -10.41
N ILE A 306 -9.99 -11.45 -11.22
CA ILE A 306 -8.52 -11.37 -11.27
C ILE A 306 -7.96 -10.87 -9.93
N LEU A 307 -8.59 -9.85 -9.35
CA LEU A 307 -8.17 -9.29 -8.06
C LEU A 307 -8.34 -10.31 -6.92
N TYR A 308 -9.45 -11.05 -6.87
CA TYR A 308 -9.63 -12.12 -5.88
C TYR A 308 -8.62 -13.25 -6.04
N VAL A 309 -8.39 -13.74 -7.26
CA VAL A 309 -7.43 -14.83 -7.48
C VAL A 309 -6.02 -14.39 -7.09
N THR A 310 -5.59 -13.19 -7.52
CA THR A 310 -4.27 -12.69 -7.18
C THR A 310 -4.14 -12.34 -5.70
N GLY A 311 -5.18 -11.76 -5.08
CA GLY A 311 -5.25 -11.53 -3.64
C GLY A 311 -5.15 -12.82 -2.84
N GLY A 312 -5.83 -13.88 -3.27
CA GLY A 312 -5.74 -15.21 -2.69
C GLY A 312 -4.32 -15.79 -2.76
N VAL A 313 -3.60 -15.59 -3.86
CA VAL A 313 -2.19 -15.99 -3.98
C VAL A 313 -1.30 -15.23 -2.98
N PHE A 314 -1.47 -13.91 -2.84
CA PHE A 314 -0.72 -13.14 -1.84
C PHE A 314 -1.08 -13.56 -0.40
N MET A 315 -2.36 -13.83 -0.12
CA MET A 315 -2.82 -14.35 1.17
C MET A 315 -2.20 -15.71 1.49
N LEU A 316 -2.20 -16.64 0.53
CA LEU A 316 -1.53 -17.95 0.70
C LEU A 316 -0.03 -17.80 0.92
N GLY A 317 0.59 -16.77 0.33
CA GLY A 317 1.96 -16.37 0.58
C GLY A 317 2.28 -16.18 2.07
N ALA A 318 1.33 -15.74 2.90
CA ALA A 318 1.56 -15.59 4.33
C ALA A 318 1.63 -16.93 5.10
N THR A 319 1.29 -18.05 4.45
CA THR A 319 1.12 -19.34 5.10
C THR A 319 2.23 -20.34 4.77
N GLY A 320 2.33 -21.39 5.58
CA GLY A 320 3.18 -22.55 5.30
C GLY A 320 2.74 -23.38 4.08
N LEU A 321 1.57 -23.09 3.48
CA LEU A 321 1.13 -23.72 2.22
C LEU A 321 1.91 -23.20 1.01
N PHE A 322 2.47 -21.99 1.11
CA PHE A 322 3.37 -21.47 0.09
C PHE A 322 4.74 -22.17 0.20
N PRO A 323 5.43 -22.47 -0.93
CA PRO A 323 6.64 -23.30 -0.92
C PRO A 323 7.89 -22.54 -0.43
N TRP A 324 7.84 -21.98 0.78
CA TRP A 324 8.89 -21.20 1.41
C TRP A 324 10.18 -21.99 1.64
N GLU A 325 10.11 -23.31 1.84
CA GLU A 325 11.31 -24.16 1.90
C GLU A 325 12.16 -24.09 0.62
N ARG A 326 11.51 -23.93 -0.54
CA ARG A 326 12.22 -23.85 -1.84
C ARG A 326 12.55 -22.43 -2.24
N LEU A 327 11.63 -21.50 -1.97
CA LEU A 327 11.68 -20.12 -2.45
C LEU A 327 12.24 -19.12 -1.43
N GLY A 328 12.18 -19.43 -0.14
CA GLY A 328 12.54 -18.53 0.96
C GLY A 328 13.98 -18.04 0.89
N ARG A 329 14.90 -18.84 0.36
CA ARG A 329 16.30 -18.43 0.13
C ARG A 329 16.46 -17.27 -0.85
N TYR A 330 15.55 -17.14 -1.82
CA TYR A 330 15.56 -16.04 -2.80
C TYR A 330 14.72 -14.86 -2.36
N MET A 331 13.79 -15.10 -1.42
CA MET A 331 12.80 -14.15 -0.96
C MET A 331 13.02 -13.74 0.50
N GLY A 332 14.23 -13.94 1.03
CA GLY A 332 14.59 -13.62 2.42
C GLY A 332 14.42 -12.13 2.76
N PHE A 333 14.45 -11.25 1.76
CA PHE A 333 14.19 -9.82 1.92
C PHE A 333 12.76 -9.50 2.37
N ILE A 334 11.80 -10.42 2.18
CA ILE A 334 10.42 -10.26 2.68
C ILE A 334 10.40 -10.31 4.21
N GLN A 335 11.30 -11.10 4.81
CA GLN A 335 11.43 -11.39 6.25
C GLN A 335 10.17 -12.06 6.83
N PHE A 336 9.06 -11.33 6.84
CA PHE A 336 7.76 -11.76 7.37
C PHE A 336 6.78 -12.01 6.22
N PRO A 337 6.43 -13.27 5.92
CA PRO A 337 5.48 -13.61 4.85
C PRO A 337 4.14 -12.87 4.92
N TRP A 338 3.63 -12.62 6.14
CA TRP A 338 2.37 -11.90 6.36
C TRP A 338 2.38 -10.46 5.86
N ARG A 339 3.54 -9.86 5.56
CA ARG A 339 3.61 -8.57 4.86
C ARG A 339 2.91 -8.59 3.49
N SER A 340 2.63 -9.77 2.92
CA SER A 340 1.82 -9.89 1.72
C SER A 340 0.36 -9.45 1.92
N PHE A 341 -0.13 -9.35 3.16
CA PHE A 341 -1.50 -8.92 3.45
C PHE A 341 -1.79 -7.49 3.04
N ILE A 342 -0.78 -6.61 2.94
CA ILE A 342 -0.99 -5.27 2.37
C ILE A 342 -1.55 -5.36 0.95
N ILE A 343 -0.98 -6.25 0.13
CA ILE A 343 -1.41 -6.45 -1.25
C ILE A 343 -2.72 -7.23 -1.28
N ALA A 344 -2.83 -8.33 -0.53
CA ALA A 344 -4.03 -9.15 -0.52
C ALA A 344 -5.27 -8.34 -0.10
N SER A 345 -5.20 -7.59 1.00
CA SER A 345 -6.30 -6.77 1.52
C SER A 345 -6.68 -5.67 0.53
N SER A 346 -5.69 -5.03 -0.10
CA SER A 346 -5.94 -4.00 -1.12
C SER A 346 -6.66 -4.56 -2.35
N LEU A 347 -6.27 -5.76 -2.80
CA LEU A 347 -6.90 -6.42 -3.93
C LEU A 347 -8.32 -6.85 -3.60
N PHE A 348 -8.56 -7.47 -2.44
CA PHE A 348 -9.90 -7.86 -2.01
C PHE A 348 -10.82 -6.66 -1.80
N ALA A 349 -10.38 -5.59 -1.14
CA ALA A 349 -11.20 -4.38 -0.96
C ALA A 349 -11.69 -3.78 -2.29
N PHE A 350 -10.84 -3.77 -3.32
CA PHE A 350 -11.23 -3.35 -4.66
C PHE A 350 -12.14 -4.37 -5.35
N ALA A 351 -11.84 -5.66 -5.20
CA ALA A 351 -12.63 -6.73 -5.80
C ALA A 351 -14.07 -6.73 -5.25
N ASP A 352 -14.23 -6.61 -3.94
CA ASP A 352 -15.49 -6.48 -3.21
C ASP A 352 -16.29 -5.28 -3.69
N GLY A 353 -15.67 -4.09 -3.71
CA GLY A 353 -16.34 -2.86 -4.12
C GLY A 353 -16.82 -2.89 -5.58
N ILE A 354 -16.06 -3.53 -6.46
CA ILE A 354 -16.46 -3.77 -7.86
C ILE A 354 -17.57 -4.82 -7.93
N LEU A 355 -17.47 -5.91 -7.17
CA LEU A 355 -18.41 -7.01 -7.22
C LEU A 355 -19.79 -6.57 -6.72
N ILE A 356 -19.84 -5.84 -5.60
CA ILE A 356 -21.07 -5.29 -5.04
C ILE A 356 -21.72 -4.28 -6.00
N PHE A 357 -20.93 -3.57 -6.80
CA PHE A 357 -21.44 -2.68 -7.85
C PHE A 357 -22.03 -3.44 -9.04
N CYS A 358 -21.60 -4.67 -9.30
CA CYS A 358 -22.10 -5.51 -10.38
C CYS A 358 -23.34 -6.34 -10.01
N LEU A 359 -23.70 -6.39 -8.72
CA LEU A 359 -24.99 -6.88 -8.23
C LEU A 359 -26.08 -5.84 -8.47
#